data_AF-A0A8B6GJT2-F1
#
_entry.id   AF-A0A8B6GJT2-F1
#
_cell.length_a   1.000
_cell.length_b   1.000
_cell.length_c   1.000
_cell.angle_alpha   90.00
_cell.angle_beta   90.00
_cell.angle_gamma   90.00
#
_symmetry.space_group_name_H-M   'P 1'
#
loop_
_entity.id
_entity.type
_entity.pdbx_description
1 polymer ?
#
loop_
_entity_poly.entity_id
_entity_poly.type
_entity_poly.pdbx_seq_one_letter_code
_entity_poly.pdbx_strand_id
1 'polypeptide(L)'
;MQSFISQVTMHSISCERAVEIALKGISPYTDLTEIKSYGIACILGIKCKGCNFIHTMNTSSRLQTSKDKINRFDVNVRAVWGSMVTGNGASHLNELLGTMNSPGLRQATFGSIEEEIGQMWHTVLEEEMLAAGAEERRIAIENNNYNEGVPSITVIADGGWSKRSHKHTYNASGGVAIIVGKQTGKILYIGVRNKYCYICSRALNTQTEPPEHVCFKNWSASSQAMESDILVEGFKQAEKVHGLRYMQLIADGDSSVYAKFRKKYPFGFLVNTSKKKTSTRNRRNPRKIAVAKKKTTIRKDTDNSTTNKKQSSKCSNTKFVGRRIKHKWMVNEEEIWYEGTVLAAVTGKDGERLAEYDILYDGEDSSCIVNHLVEDFRDSSVQFIDL
;
A
#
# COMPACT_ATOMS: atom_id res chain seq x y z
N MET A 1 -22.73 -32.60 -0.66
CA MET A 1 -22.70 -33.63 -1.73
C MET A 1 -23.30 -34.95 -1.27
N GLN A 2 -22.90 -35.51 -0.13
CA GLN A 2 -23.48 -36.76 0.41
C GLN A 2 -25.02 -36.73 0.56
N SER A 3 -25.57 -35.63 1.12
CA SER A 3 -27.02 -35.46 1.24
C SER A 3 -27.75 -35.43 -0.11
N PHE A 4 -27.15 -34.80 -1.12
CA PHE A 4 -27.71 -34.75 -2.47
C PHE A 4 -27.74 -36.14 -3.12
N ILE A 5 -26.64 -36.89 -3.03
CA ILE A 5 -26.57 -38.26 -3.55
C ILE A 5 -27.61 -39.13 -2.85
N SER A 6 -27.74 -39.03 -1.52
CA SER A 6 -28.75 -39.76 -0.76
C SER A 6 -30.18 -39.45 -1.23
N GLN A 7 -30.52 -38.17 -1.48
CA GLN A 7 -31.85 -37.80 -1.99
C GLN A 7 -32.13 -38.37 -3.38
N VAL A 8 -31.14 -38.35 -4.27
CA VAL A 8 -31.24 -38.95 -5.61
C VAL A 8 -31.41 -40.47 -5.48
N THR A 9 -30.61 -41.15 -4.66
CA THR A 9 -30.72 -42.60 -4.44
C THR A 9 -32.07 -42.98 -3.85
N MET A 10 -32.57 -42.25 -2.86
CA MET A 10 -33.90 -42.50 -2.27
C MET A 10 -35.01 -42.33 -3.31
N HIS A 11 -34.93 -41.29 -4.15
CA HIS A 11 -35.89 -41.09 -5.23
C HIS A 11 -35.85 -42.21 -6.27
N SER A 12 -34.67 -42.74 -6.57
CA SER A 12 -34.48 -43.81 -7.55
C SER A 12 -35.22 -45.10 -7.18
N ILE A 13 -35.37 -45.35 -5.88
CA ILE A 13 -36.08 -46.52 -5.33
C ILE A 13 -37.57 -46.23 -5.21
N SER A 14 -37.96 -45.00 -4.86
CA SER A 14 -39.36 -44.63 -4.65
C SER A 14 -40.12 -44.30 -5.95
N CYS A 15 -39.43 -44.01 -7.05
CA CYS A 15 -40.06 -43.66 -8.32
C CYS A 15 -40.23 -44.88 -9.22
N GLU A 16 -41.45 -45.41 -9.33
CA GLU A 16 -41.78 -46.59 -10.13
C GLU A 16 -41.24 -46.50 -11.57
N ARG A 17 -41.49 -45.38 -12.26
CA ARG A 17 -40.99 -45.14 -13.62
C ARG A 17 -39.47 -45.08 -13.72
N ALA A 18 -38.78 -44.65 -12.65
CA ALA A 18 -37.32 -44.66 -12.62
C ALA A 18 -36.79 -46.10 -12.49
N VAL A 19 -37.43 -46.91 -11.64
CA VAL A 19 -37.11 -48.33 -11.47
C VAL A 19 -37.29 -49.09 -12.78
N GLU A 20 -38.40 -48.87 -13.50
CA GLU A 20 -38.64 -49.48 -14.82
C GLU A 20 -37.55 -49.16 -15.85
N ILE A 21 -37.04 -47.92 -15.85
CA ILE A 21 -35.96 -47.51 -16.75
C ILE A 21 -34.65 -48.19 -16.35
N ALA A 22 -34.36 -48.26 -15.04
CA ALA A 22 -33.18 -48.93 -14.51
C ALA A 22 -33.15 -50.43 -14.81
N LEU A 23 -34.30 -51.12 -14.74
CA LEU A 23 -34.44 -52.55 -15.09
C LEU A 23 -34.10 -52.85 -16.55
N LYS A 24 -34.21 -51.86 -17.45
CA LYS A 24 -33.80 -51.96 -18.86
C LYS A 24 -32.29 -51.73 -19.07
N GLY A 25 -31.51 -51.57 -17.99
CA GLY A 25 -30.08 -51.26 -18.05
C GLY A 25 -29.77 -49.81 -18.45
N ILE A 26 -30.77 -48.92 -18.45
CA ILE A 26 -30.61 -47.51 -18.81
C ILE A 26 -30.54 -46.68 -17.53
N SER A 27 -29.65 -45.68 -17.46
CA SER A 27 -29.61 -44.77 -16.31
C SER A 27 -30.96 -44.04 -16.17
N PRO A 28 -31.64 -44.12 -15.00
CA PRO A 28 -32.92 -43.46 -14.77
C PRO A 28 -32.81 -41.93 -14.64
N TYR A 29 -31.59 -41.41 -14.60
CA TYR A 29 -31.30 -39.99 -14.50
C TYR A 29 -30.55 -39.45 -15.72
N THR A 30 -30.64 -38.15 -15.94
CA THR A 30 -29.74 -37.42 -16.83
C THR A 30 -28.37 -37.24 -16.19
N ASP A 31 -27.40 -36.82 -16.99
CA ASP A 31 -26.12 -36.36 -16.45
C ASP A 31 -26.33 -35.14 -15.55
N LEU A 32 -25.39 -34.95 -14.62
CA LEU A 32 -25.32 -33.77 -13.77
C LEU A 32 -25.02 -32.55 -14.64
N THR A 33 -25.95 -31.61 -14.68
CA THR A 33 -25.82 -30.39 -15.48
C THR A 33 -25.88 -29.16 -14.60
N GLU A 34 -25.23 -28.08 -15.05
CA GLU A 34 -25.42 -26.78 -14.45
C GLU A 34 -26.78 -26.21 -14.86
N ILE A 35 -27.66 -25.97 -13.88
CA ILE A 35 -28.96 -25.34 -14.12
C ILE A 35 -28.81 -23.82 -14.19
N LYS A 36 -28.01 -23.26 -13.26
CA LYS A 36 -27.87 -21.82 -13.14
C LYS A 36 -26.56 -21.40 -12.48
N SER A 37 -25.87 -20.47 -13.12
CA SER A 37 -24.68 -19.80 -12.59
C SER A 37 -25.05 -18.58 -11.76
N TYR A 38 -24.31 -18.36 -10.67
CA TYR A 38 -24.36 -17.19 -9.81
C TYR A 38 -22.94 -16.67 -9.56
N GLY A 39 -22.14 -16.52 -10.62
CA GLY A 39 -20.74 -16.17 -10.50
C GLY A 39 -19.90 -17.43 -10.33
N ILE A 40 -19.12 -17.52 -9.26
CA ILE A 40 -18.26 -18.69 -9.00
C ILE A 40 -19.09 -19.89 -8.51
N ALA A 41 -20.21 -19.61 -7.83
CA ALA A 41 -21.17 -20.65 -7.44
C ALA A 41 -22.17 -20.94 -8.54
N CYS A 42 -22.66 -22.17 -8.58
CA CYS A 42 -23.76 -22.58 -9.45
C CYS A 42 -24.69 -23.57 -8.74
N ILE A 43 -25.85 -23.79 -9.36
CA ILE A 43 -26.82 -24.82 -8.96
C ILE A 43 -26.68 -25.96 -9.96
N LEU A 44 -26.26 -27.11 -9.49
CA LEU A 44 -26.20 -28.33 -10.27
C LEU A 44 -27.52 -29.10 -10.14
N GLY A 45 -27.90 -29.77 -11.21
CA GLY A 45 -29.17 -30.49 -11.31
C GLY A 45 -29.02 -31.85 -11.94
N ILE A 46 -29.83 -32.79 -11.46
CA ILE A 46 -30.04 -34.08 -12.08
C ILE A 46 -31.55 -34.29 -12.25
N LYS A 47 -31.98 -34.64 -13.47
CA LYS A 47 -33.38 -34.87 -13.80
C LYS A 47 -33.69 -36.36 -13.85
N CYS A 48 -34.74 -36.79 -13.15
CA CYS A 48 -35.30 -38.13 -13.28
C CYS A 48 -36.03 -38.27 -14.62
N LYS A 49 -35.67 -39.27 -15.44
CA LYS A 49 -36.31 -39.53 -16.74
C LYS A 49 -37.72 -40.07 -16.63
N GLY A 50 -38.07 -40.70 -15.50
CA GLY A 50 -39.39 -41.30 -15.28
C GLY A 50 -40.48 -40.28 -14.90
N CYS A 51 -40.19 -39.43 -13.90
CA CYS A 51 -41.16 -38.47 -13.36
C CYS A 51 -40.84 -37.00 -13.68
N ASN A 52 -39.72 -36.73 -14.37
CA ASN A 52 -39.21 -35.38 -14.68
C ASN A 52 -38.82 -34.51 -13.46
N PHE A 53 -38.82 -35.06 -12.24
CA PHE A 53 -38.37 -34.35 -11.04
C PHE A 53 -36.87 -34.02 -11.13
N ILE A 54 -36.49 -32.80 -10.70
CA ILE A 54 -35.12 -32.31 -10.75
C ILE A 54 -34.60 -32.18 -9.32
N HIS A 55 -33.60 -33.01 -8.99
CA HIS A 55 -32.83 -32.83 -7.77
C HIS A 55 -31.81 -31.73 -8.01
N THR A 56 -31.69 -30.79 -7.07
CA THR A 56 -30.73 -29.69 -7.17
C THR A 56 -29.76 -29.67 -5.99
N MET A 57 -28.54 -29.24 -6.26
CA MET A 57 -27.56 -28.92 -5.21
C MET A 57 -26.81 -27.64 -5.54
N ASN A 58 -26.51 -26.86 -4.51
CA ASN A 58 -25.64 -25.72 -4.62
C ASN A 58 -24.17 -26.16 -4.53
N THR A 59 -23.28 -25.58 -5.35
CA THR A 59 -21.83 -25.83 -5.24
C THR A 59 -21.16 -25.13 -4.06
N SER A 60 -21.81 -24.10 -3.51
CA SER A 60 -21.38 -23.38 -2.30
C SER A 60 -22.56 -23.22 -1.34
N SER A 61 -22.27 -23.14 -0.05
CA SER A 61 -23.25 -22.69 0.95
C SER A 61 -23.69 -21.26 0.66
N ARG A 62 -24.89 -20.94 1.12
CA ARG A 62 -25.47 -19.60 1.08
C ARG A 62 -25.35 -18.97 2.46
N LEU A 63 -24.90 -17.72 2.50
CA LEU A 63 -24.84 -16.95 3.73
C LEU A 63 -26.21 -16.34 3.99
N GLN A 64 -26.72 -16.54 5.20
CA GLN A 64 -27.89 -15.83 5.71
C GLN A 64 -27.39 -14.58 6.43
N THR A 65 -27.68 -13.40 5.88
CA THR A 65 -27.42 -12.13 6.57
C THR A 65 -28.68 -11.68 7.29
N SER A 66 -28.50 -11.12 8.50
CA SER A 66 -29.56 -10.80 9.48
C SER A 66 -30.58 -9.74 9.03
N LYS A 67 -30.44 -9.22 7.82
CA LYS A 67 -31.43 -8.38 7.15
C LYS A 67 -31.87 -9.10 5.88
N ASP A 68 -33.04 -9.71 5.93
CA ASP A 68 -33.73 -10.34 4.81
C ASP A 68 -33.53 -9.56 3.50
N LYS A 69 -32.75 -10.13 2.56
CA LYS A 69 -32.95 -10.12 1.09
C LYS A 69 -31.72 -10.52 0.27
N ILE A 70 -30.50 -10.56 0.83
CA ILE A 70 -29.30 -10.83 0.03
C ILE A 70 -28.76 -12.24 0.28
N ASN A 71 -29.29 -13.19 -0.46
CA ASN A 71 -28.84 -14.57 -0.47
C ASN A 71 -27.55 -14.72 -1.32
N ARG A 72 -26.39 -14.37 -0.73
CA ARG A 72 -25.07 -14.54 -1.37
C ARG A 72 -24.53 -15.96 -1.18
N PHE A 73 -23.79 -16.44 -2.17
CA PHE A 73 -22.96 -17.64 -2.00
C PHE A 73 -21.67 -17.30 -1.27
N ASP A 74 -21.31 -18.11 -0.28
CA ASP A 74 -20.11 -17.96 0.55
C ASP A 74 -18.83 -17.83 -0.30
N VAL A 75 -18.68 -18.69 -1.32
CA VAL A 75 -17.53 -18.63 -2.23
C VAL A 75 -17.36 -17.28 -2.96
N ASN A 76 -18.47 -16.63 -3.32
CA ASN A 76 -18.41 -15.32 -3.98
C ASN A 76 -17.93 -14.24 -3.00
N VAL A 77 -18.42 -14.27 -1.77
CA VAL A 77 -18.00 -13.33 -0.71
C VAL A 77 -16.52 -13.53 -0.40
N ARG A 78 -16.07 -14.77 -0.24
CA ARG A 78 -14.65 -15.10 -0.03
C ARG A 78 -13.75 -14.66 -1.18
N ALA A 79 -14.21 -14.83 -2.42
CA ALA A 79 -13.44 -14.41 -3.59
C ALA A 79 -13.26 -12.88 -3.64
N VAL A 80 -14.33 -12.13 -3.37
CA VAL A 80 -14.26 -10.66 -3.29
C VAL A 80 -13.37 -10.23 -2.12
N TRP A 81 -13.55 -10.82 -0.94
CA TRP A 81 -12.70 -10.56 0.23
C TRP A 81 -11.22 -10.79 -0.08
N GLY A 82 -10.89 -11.96 -0.66
CA GLY A 82 -9.52 -12.30 -1.04
C GLY A 82 -8.94 -11.34 -2.08
N SER A 83 -9.76 -10.89 -3.01
CA SER A 83 -9.38 -9.86 -3.99
C SER A 83 -9.05 -8.54 -3.29
N MET A 84 -9.91 -8.06 -2.39
CA MET A 84 -9.69 -6.80 -1.65
C MET A 84 -8.41 -6.82 -0.81
N VAL A 85 -8.17 -7.89 -0.06
CA VAL A 85 -6.97 -8.04 0.79
C VAL A 85 -5.68 -8.05 -0.04
N THR A 86 -5.74 -8.56 -1.28
CA THR A 86 -4.59 -8.57 -2.20
C THR A 86 -4.45 -7.27 -3.01
N GLY A 87 -5.33 -6.28 -2.79
CA GLY A 87 -5.33 -5.01 -3.54
C GLY A 87 -5.83 -5.14 -4.98
N ASN A 88 -6.60 -6.19 -5.28
CA ASN A 88 -7.13 -6.49 -6.60
C ASN A 88 -8.61 -6.13 -6.70
N GLY A 89 -9.02 -5.60 -7.86
CA GLY A 89 -10.42 -5.35 -8.19
C GLY A 89 -11.06 -6.51 -8.97
N ALA A 90 -12.34 -6.34 -9.29
CA ALA A 90 -13.15 -7.32 -10.04
C ALA A 90 -12.50 -7.80 -11.35
N SER A 91 -11.85 -6.91 -12.11
CA SER A 91 -11.20 -7.27 -13.37
C SER A 91 -10.07 -8.28 -13.18
N HIS A 92 -9.18 -8.05 -12.21
CA HIS A 92 -8.09 -8.98 -11.91
C HIS A 92 -8.62 -10.32 -11.40
N LEU A 93 -9.65 -10.31 -10.56
CA LEU A 93 -10.29 -11.54 -10.09
C LEU A 93 -10.86 -12.35 -11.27
N ASN A 94 -11.55 -11.68 -12.20
CA ASN A 94 -12.13 -12.33 -13.37
C ASN A 94 -11.07 -12.83 -14.37
N GLU A 95 -9.96 -12.12 -14.52
CA GLU A 95 -8.83 -12.58 -15.35
C GLU A 95 -8.18 -13.84 -14.77
N LEU A 96 -7.97 -13.86 -13.45
CA LEU A 96 -7.47 -15.03 -12.72
C LEU A 96 -8.42 -16.23 -12.90
N LEU A 97 -9.73 -16.03 -12.68
CA LEU A 97 -10.74 -17.08 -12.85
C LEU A 97 -10.84 -17.55 -14.29
N GLY A 98 -10.78 -16.63 -15.26
CA GLY A 98 -10.78 -16.95 -16.69
C GLY A 98 -9.58 -17.81 -17.11
N THR A 99 -8.40 -17.56 -16.55
CA THR A 99 -7.19 -18.39 -16.77
C THR A 99 -7.39 -19.82 -16.26
N MET A 100 -8.17 -20.00 -15.20
CA MET A 100 -8.53 -21.30 -14.65
C MET A 100 -9.76 -21.94 -15.33
N ASN A 101 -10.28 -21.32 -16.40
CA ASN A 101 -11.53 -21.71 -17.05
C ASN A 101 -12.73 -21.78 -16.08
N SER A 102 -12.74 -20.87 -15.10
CA SER A 102 -13.80 -20.73 -14.09
C SER A 102 -14.67 -19.50 -14.41
N PRO A 103 -16.00 -19.55 -14.15
CA PRO A 103 -16.84 -18.37 -14.27
C PRO A 103 -16.40 -17.26 -13.31
N GLY A 104 -16.50 -16.02 -13.79
CA GLY A 104 -16.19 -14.80 -13.02
C GLY A 104 -17.42 -14.18 -12.36
N LEU A 105 -17.19 -13.10 -11.62
CA LEU A 105 -18.24 -12.28 -11.01
C LEU A 105 -18.60 -11.09 -11.90
N ARG A 106 -19.90 -10.78 -12.01
CA ARG A 106 -20.33 -9.53 -12.65
C ARG A 106 -19.87 -8.34 -11.81
N GLN A 107 -19.47 -7.25 -12.46
CA GLN A 107 -19.02 -6.02 -11.77
C GLN A 107 -20.00 -5.54 -10.69
N ALA A 108 -21.30 -5.54 -11.00
CA ALA A 108 -22.34 -5.12 -10.04
C ALA A 108 -22.43 -6.05 -8.81
N THR A 109 -22.22 -7.36 -8.99
CA THR A 109 -22.20 -8.32 -7.89
C THR A 109 -20.94 -8.14 -7.04
N PHE A 110 -19.78 -7.98 -7.68
CA PHE A 110 -18.53 -7.68 -6.99
C PHE A 110 -18.66 -6.41 -6.16
N GLY A 111 -19.07 -5.29 -6.76
CA GLY A 111 -19.17 -3.99 -6.09
C GLY A 111 -20.14 -4.00 -4.91
N SER A 112 -21.28 -4.70 -5.03
CA SER A 112 -22.22 -4.82 -3.91
C SER A 112 -21.65 -5.63 -2.74
N ILE A 113 -20.86 -6.68 -3.01
CA ILE A 113 -20.20 -7.46 -1.96
C ILE A 113 -19.03 -6.67 -1.36
N GLU A 114 -18.26 -5.98 -2.19
CA GLU A 114 -17.15 -5.10 -1.78
C GLU A 114 -17.63 -4.00 -0.83
N GLU A 115 -18.76 -3.37 -1.13
CA GLU A 115 -19.38 -2.36 -0.26
C GLU A 115 -19.80 -2.94 1.09
N GLU A 116 -20.44 -4.11 1.09
CA GLU A 116 -20.85 -4.82 2.32
C GLU A 116 -19.64 -5.18 3.20
N ILE A 117 -18.59 -5.73 2.59
CA ILE A 117 -17.32 -6.03 3.29
C ILE A 117 -16.68 -4.75 3.81
N GLY A 118 -16.67 -3.68 3.01
CA GLY A 118 -16.11 -2.39 3.40
C GLY A 118 -16.82 -1.77 4.61
N GLN A 119 -18.15 -1.84 4.67
CA GLN A 119 -18.94 -1.39 5.82
C GLN A 119 -18.64 -2.22 7.07
N MET A 120 -18.49 -3.54 6.92
CA MET A 120 -18.09 -4.42 8.02
C MET A 120 -16.71 -4.07 8.55
N TRP A 121 -15.72 -3.88 7.66
CA TRP A 121 -14.36 -3.48 8.05
C TRP A 121 -14.34 -2.13 8.76
N HIS A 122 -15.13 -1.16 8.27
CA HIS A 122 -15.22 0.15 8.90
C HIS A 122 -15.79 0.07 10.32
N THR A 123 -16.86 -0.70 10.51
CA THR A 123 -17.51 -0.88 11.83
C THR A 123 -16.52 -1.50 12.83
N VAL A 124 -15.85 -2.60 12.43
CA VAL A 124 -14.85 -3.25 13.27
C VAL A 124 -13.68 -2.31 13.58
N LEU A 125 -13.23 -1.53 12.60
CA LEU A 125 -12.15 -0.56 12.81
C LEU A 125 -12.54 0.53 13.81
N GLU A 126 -13.77 1.06 13.75
CA GLU A 126 -14.26 2.05 14.71
C GLU A 126 -14.35 1.48 16.14
N GLU A 127 -14.88 0.27 16.29
CA GLU A 127 -14.97 -0.43 17.58
C GLU A 127 -13.58 -0.67 18.19
N GLU A 128 -12.63 -1.14 17.38
CA GLU A 128 -11.24 -1.38 17.81
C GLU A 128 -10.51 -0.07 18.16
N MET A 129 -10.74 1.02 17.43
CA MET A 129 -10.17 2.33 17.76
C MET A 129 -10.71 2.86 19.09
N LEU A 130 -12.00 2.68 19.38
CA LEU A 130 -12.61 3.08 20.65
C LEU A 130 -12.05 2.25 21.81
N ALA A 131 -11.92 0.93 21.63
CA ALA A 131 -11.32 0.05 22.62
C ALA A 131 -9.84 0.39 22.87
N ALA A 132 -9.09 0.73 21.82
CA ALA A 132 -7.70 1.18 21.91
C ALA A 132 -7.58 2.50 22.69
N GLY A 133 -8.46 3.46 22.43
CA GLY A 133 -8.52 4.73 23.14
C GLY A 133 -8.85 4.56 24.63
N ALA A 134 -9.80 3.69 24.96
CA ALA A 134 -10.16 3.37 26.34
C ALA A 134 -8.97 2.77 27.12
N GLU A 135 -8.20 1.88 26.47
CA GLU A 135 -7.02 1.27 27.08
C GLU A 135 -5.87 2.27 27.30
N GLU A 136 -5.56 3.11 26.30
CA GLU A 136 -4.58 4.20 26.47
C GLU A 136 -5.01 5.17 27.58
N ARG A 137 -6.31 5.47 27.68
CA ARG A 137 -6.86 6.30 28.75
C ARG A 137 -6.68 5.68 30.12
N ARG A 138 -6.93 4.38 30.26
CA ARG A 138 -6.71 3.64 31.51
C ARG A 138 -5.25 3.73 31.94
N ILE A 139 -4.33 3.45 31.02
CA ILE A 139 -2.88 3.53 31.27
C ILE A 139 -2.45 4.96 31.64
N ALA A 140 -3.01 5.99 31.01
CA ALA A 140 -2.72 7.37 31.34
C ALA A 140 -3.14 7.74 32.77
N ILE A 141 -4.33 7.29 33.18
CA ILE A 141 -4.88 7.48 34.53
C ILE A 141 -4.01 6.76 35.58
N GLU A 142 -3.68 5.48 35.34
CA GLU A 142 -2.84 4.68 36.23
C GLU A 142 -1.45 5.31 36.45
N ASN A 143 -0.90 5.95 35.42
CA ASN A 143 0.38 6.66 35.49
C ASN A 143 0.27 8.10 36.03
N ASN A 144 -0.92 8.57 36.42
CA ASN A 144 -1.18 9.96 36.80
C ASN A 144 -0.73 11.00 35.75
N ASN A 145 -0.85 10.66 34.46
CA ASN A 145 -0.48 11.54 33.35
C ASN A 145 -1.69 12.39 32.94
N TYR A 146 -1.74 13.62 33.41
CA TYR A 146 -2.81 14.56 33.12
C TYR A 146 -2.29 15.89 32.57
N ASN A 147 -3.10 16.50 31.72
CA ASN A 147 -2.95 17.88 31.30
C ASN A 147 -4.28 18.60 31.52
N GLU A 148 -4.30 19.61 32.39
CA GLU A 148 -5.51 20.38 32.72
C GLU A 148 -6.72 19.51 33.13
N GLY A 149 -6.47 18.43 33.86
CA GLY A 149 -7.50 17.50 34.32
C GLY A 149 -7.95 16.45 33.29
N VAL A 150 -7.42 16.49 32.06
CA VAL A 150 -7.68 15.48 31.02
C VAL A 150 -6.50 14.49 30.95
N PRO A 151 -6.75 13.16 30.92
CA PRO A 151 -5.67 12.19 30.73
C PRO A 151 -4.90 12.47 29.44
N SER A 152 -3.57 12.48 29.54
CA SER A 152 -2.68 12.89 28.46
C SER A 152 -1.73 11.78 28.03
N ILE A 153 -1.55 11.61 26.72
CA ILE A 153 -0.70 10.56 26.15
C ILE A 153 0.28 11.08 25.08
N THR A 154 1.27 10.25 24.79
CA THR A 154 2.13 10.39 23.59
C THR A 154 1.58 9.52 22.48
N VAL A 155 1.56 10.06 21.27
CA VAL A 155 1.13 9.35 20.07
C VAL A 155 2.24 9.31 19.03
N ILE A 156 2.19 8.28 18.20
CA ILE A 156 3.02 8.12 17.01
C ILE A 156 2.10 8.36 15.81
N ALA A 157 2.56 9.09 14.81
CA ALA A 157 1.81 9.25 13.57
C ALA A 157 2.68 8.96 12.35
N ASP A 158 2.01 8.47 11.31
CA ASP A 158 2.60 8.26 10.00
C ASP A 158 1.58 8.54 8.89
N GLY A 159 2.11 8.92 7.72
CA GLY A 159 1.35 9.28 6.54
C GLY A 159 1.70 8.40 5.35
N GLY A 160 0.69 7.94 4.62
CA GLY A 160 0.81 7.21 3.37
C GLY A 160 0.19 7.98 2.21
N TRP A 161 0.80 7.91 1.02
CA TRP A 161 0.24 8.48 -0.20
C TRP A 161 0.00 7.41 -1.24
N SER A 162 -1.08 7.57 -2.02
CA SER A 162 -1.45 6.64 -3.10
C SER A 162 -0.43 6.59 -4.24
N LYS A 163 0.52 7.52 -4.27
CA LYS A 163 1.59 7.60 -5.25
C LYS A 163 2.91 7.92 -4.57
N ARG A 164 3.92 7.10 -4.85
CA ARG A 164 5.30 7.38 -4.43
C ARG A 164 5.82 8.62 -5.16
N SER A 165 6.26 9.62 -4.41
CA SER A 165 6.94 10.77 -4.98
C SER A 165 8.31 10.35 -5.54
N HIS A 166 8.55 10.59 -6.83
CA HIS A 166 9.89 10.56 -7.40
C HIS A 166 10.28 12.02 -7.64
N LYS A 167 11.31 12.50 -6.93
CA LYS A 167 11.96 13.81 -7.16
C LYS A 167 10.99 14.99 -7.40
N HIS A 168 10.10 15.28 -6.43
CA HIS A 168 9.29 16.53 -6.35
C HIS A 168 7.89 16.58 -6.97
N THR A 169 7.29 15.50 -7.47
CA THR A 169 5.99 15.64 -8.18
C THR A 169 4.76 15.83 -7.27
N TYR A 170 4.81 15.56 -5.96
CA TYR A 170 3.77 15.79 -4.93
C TYR A 170 2.28 15.78 -5.38
N ASN A 171 1.92 14.93 -6.33
CA ASN A 171 0.61 14.92 -7.01
C ASN A 171 -0.18 13.64 -6.73
N ALA A 172 -0.01 13.10 -5.52
CA ALA A 172 -0.85 12.00 -5.08
C ALA A 172 -2.31 12.43 -5.02
N SER A 173 -3.19 11.61 -5.62
CA SER A 173 -4.63 11.84 -5.63
C SER A 173 -5.27 11.48 -4.30
N GLY A 174 -4.62 10.64 -3.49
CA GLY A 174 -5.08 10.23 -2.17
C GLY A 174 -3.94 10.20 -1.16
N GLY A 175 -4.28 10.47 0.09
CA GLY A 175 -3.40 10.37 1.24
C GLY A 175 -4.17 9.82 2.44
N VAL A 176 -3.49 9.04 3.26
CA VAL A 176 -3.98 8.49 4.52
C VAL A 176 -2.99 8.90 5.60
N ALA A 177 -3.48 9.19 6.80
CA ALA A 177 -2.62 9.30 7.97
C ALA A 177 -3.26 8.59 9.15
N ILE A 178 -2.41 8.02 9.99
CA ILE A 178 -2.80 7.25 11.17
C ILE A 178 -2.18 7.85 12.41
N ILE A 179 -2.91 7.79 13.52
CA ILE A 179 -2.42 8.09 14.86
C ILE A 179 -2.47 6.79 15.65
N VAL A 180 -1.35 6.45 16.28
CA VAL A 180 -1.15 5.22 17.04
C VAL A 180 -0.76 5.60 18.47
N GLY A 181 -1.38 4.96 19.45
CA GLY A 181 -1.01 5.10 20.85
C GLY A 181 0.40 4.56 21.08
N LYS A 182 1.30 5.36 21.68
CA LYS A 182 2.71 4.94 21.87
C LYS A 182 2.83 3.72 22.79
N GLN A 183 1.92 3.59 23.75
CA GLN A 183 2.03 2.63 24.84
C GLN A 183 1.42 1.28 24.44
N THR A 184 0.26 1.32 23.80
CA THR A 184 -0.45 0.13 23.32
C THR A 184 0.01 -0.32 21.94
N GLY A 185 0.54 0.59 21.11
CA GLY A 185 0.83 0.32 19.69
C GLY A 185 -0.43 0.15 18.84
N LYS A 186 -1.61 0.54 19.34
CA LYS A 186 -2.90 0.39 18.65
C LYS A 186 -3.32 1.69 17.96
N ILE A 187 -4.11 1.54 16.89
CA ILE A 187 -4.63 2.68 16.11
C ILE A 187 -5.68 3.41 16.94
N LEU A 188 -5.52 4.72 17.06
CA LEU A 188 -6.46 5.62 17.74
C LEU A 188 -7.27 6.46 16.75
N TYR A 189 -6.72 6.69 15.56
CA TYR A 189 -7.36 7.49 14.53
C TYR A 189 -6.80 7.13 13.15
N ILE A 190 -7.69 7.09 12.16
CA ILE A 190 -7.36 7.03 10.75
C ILE A 190 -8.13 8.13 10.03
N GLY A 191 -7.48 8.82 9.10
CA GLY A 191 -8.18 9.72 8.19
C GLY A 191 -7.67 9.58 6.78
N VAL A 192 -8.58 9.75 5.83
CA VAL A 192 -8.31 9.64 4.39
C VAL A 192 -8.70 10.94 3.71
N ARG A 193 -7.81 11.43 2.84
CA ARG A 193 -8.03 12.60 1.98
C ARG A 193 -7.86 12.23 0.53
N ASN A 194 -8.89 12.48 -0.27
CA ASN A 194 -8.93 12.15 -1.68
C ASN A 194 -9.30 13.38 -2.50
N LYS A 195 -8.53 13.62 -3.56
CA LYS A 195 -8.73 14.66 -4.58
C LYS A 195 -9.55 14.18 -5.77
N TYR A 196 -9.65 12.88 -5.92
CA TYR A 196 -10.20 12.23 -7.10
C TYR A 196 -11.44 11.42 -6.73
N CYS A 197 -12.50 11.61 -7.50
CA CYS A 197 -13.66 10.73 -7.55
C CYS A 197 -13.89 10.39 -9.02
N TYR A 198 -13.98 9.09 -9.34
CA TYR A 198 -14.16 8.63 -10.71
C TYR A 198 -15.48 9.12 -11.31
N ILE A 199 -16.57 9.06 -10.53
CA ILE A 199 -17.92 9.48 -10.96
C ILE A 199 -17.92 10.98 -11.30
N CYS A 200 -17.39 11.82 -10.41
CA CYS A 200 -17.24 13.26 -10.68
C CYS A 200 -16.33 13.54 -11.87
N SER A 201 -15.20 12.82 -11.99
CA SER A 201 -14.26 13.02 -13.10
C SER A 201 -14.89 12.66 -14.44
N ARG A 202 -15.70 11.60 -14.48
CA ARG A 202 -16.40 11.19 -15.70
C ARG A 202 -17.45 12.23 -16.09
N ALA A 203 -18.24 12.70 -15.14
CA ALA A 203 -19.26 13.73 -15.36
C ALA A 203 -18.65 15.03 -15.89
N LEU A 204 -17.51 15.46 -15.32
CA LEU A 204 -16.75 16.61 -15.81
C LEU A 204 -16.28 16.42 -17.26
N ASN A 205 -15.76 15.24 -17.60
CA ASN A 205 -15.30 14.94 -18.96
C ASN A 205 -16.45 14.89 -19.97
N THR A 206 -17.64 14.47 -19.55
CA THR A 206 -18.84 14.42 -20.40
C THR A 206 -19.65 15.71 -20.37
N GLN A 207 -19.21 16.73 -19.63
CA GLN A 207 -19.93 18.00 -19.42
C GLN A 207 -21.36 17.80 -18.90
N THR A 208 -21.56 16.79 -18.07
CA THR A 208 -22.85 16.48 -17.43
C THR A 208 -22.73 16.67 -15.93
N GLU A 209 -23.86 16.86 -15.25
CA GLU A 209 -23.87 16.82 -13.78
C GLU A 209 -23.59 15.39 -13.28
N PRO A 210 -22.81 15.23 -12.20
CA PRO A 210 -22.57 13.93 -11.62
C PRO A 210 -23.88 13.37 -11.04
N PRO A 211 -24.20 12.09 -11.29
CA PRO A 211 -25.33 11.46 -10.62
C PRO A 211 -25.13 11.47 -9.11
N GLU A 212 -26.23 11.35 -8.35
CA GLU A 212 -26.17 11.19 -6.90
C GLU A 212 -25.32 9.96 -6.53
N HIS A 213 -24.28 10.19 -5.72
CA HIS A 213 -23.35 9.14 -5.30
C HIS A 213 -22.62 9.52 -4.02
N VAL A 214 -22.04 8.53 -3.35
CA VAL A 214 -21.09 8.74 -2.25
C VAL A 214 -19.78 9.28 -2.83
N CYS A 215 -19.59 10.58 -2.73
CA CYS A 215 -18.40 11.24 -3.25
C CYS A 215 -17.24 11.15 -2.26
N PHE A 216 -16.21 10.37 -2.61
CA PHE A 216 -15.00 10.28 -1.79
C PHE A 216 -14.07 11.48 -1.93
N LYS A 217 -14.34 12.42 -2.85
CA LYS A 217 -13.51 13.62 -3.03
C LYS A 217 -13.77 14.61 -1.90
N ASN A 218 -12.87 14.65 -0.93
CA ASN A 218 -12.95 15.50 0.26
C ASN A 218 -11.74 16.45 0.41
N TRP A 219 -10.85 16.52 -0.59
CA TRP A 219 -9.64 17.32 -0.54
C TRP A 219 -9.38 18.08 -1.85
N SER A 220 -9.00 19.36 -1.72
CA SER A 220 -8.70 20.24 -2.87
C SER A 220 -7.30 20.86 -2.82
N ALA A 221 -6.64 20.90 -1.66
CA ALA A 221 -5.35 21.55 -1.47
C ALA A 221 -4.15 20.67 -1.87
N SER A 222 -2.91 21.08 -1.57
CA SER A 222 -1.69 20.30 -1.90
C SER A 222 -1.72 18.89 -1.28
N SER A 223 -1.10 17.91 -1.94
CA SER A 223 -1.05 16.52 -1.45
C SER A 223 -0.17 16.40 -0.20
N GLN A 224 0.86 17.25 -0.08
CA GLN A 224 1.70 17.35 1.13
C GLN A 224 0.91 17.81 2.35
N ALA A 225 -0.16 18.57 2.14
CA ALA A 225 -0.96 19.12 3.22
C ALA A 225 -2.01 18.15 3.75
N MET A 226 -2.19 16.97 3.12
CA MET A 226 -3.17 15.96 3.53
C MET A 226 -2.86 15.39 4.91
N GLU A 227 -1.63 14.91 5.12
CA GLU A 227 -1.22 14.30 6.39
C GLU A 227 -1.43 15.28 7.55
N SER A 228 -0.84 16.47 7.44
CA SER A 228 -0.97 17.50 8.47
C SER A 228 -2.41 17.94 8.75
N ASP A 229 -3.31 17.87 7.75
CA ASP A 229 -4.73 18.14 7.95
C ASP A 229 -5.43 17.01 8.70
N ILE A 230 -5.17 15.75 8.31
CA ILE A 230 -5.70 14.55 8.96
C ILE A 230 -5.25 14.50 10.42
N LEU A 231 -3.97 14.72 10.70
CA LEU A 231 -3.44 14.69 12.07
C LEU A 231 -4.10 15.78 12.93
N VAL A 232 -4.27 16.99 12.39
CA VAL A 232 -4.94 18.06 13.12
C VAL A 232 -6.42 17.72 13.38
N GLU A 233 -7.11 17.06 12.45
CA GLU A 233 -8.46 16.54 12.69
C GLU A 233 -8.48 15.50 13.82
N GLY A 234 -7.58 14.51 13.76
CA GLY A 234 -7.47 13.47 14.79
C GLY A 234 -7.18 14.03 16.18
N PHE A 235 -6.32 15.04 16.30
CA PHE A 235 -6.05 15.71 17.57
C PHE A 235 -7.26 16.47 18.13
N LYS A 236 -8.08 17.07 17.27
CA LYS A 236 -9.33 17.72 17.71
C LYS A 236 -10.37 16.72 18.19
N GLN A 237 -10.43 15.55 17.56
CA GLN A 237 -11.40 14.52 17.90
C GLN A 237 -10.99 13.70 19.13
N ALA A 238 -9.70 13.67 19.48
CA ALA A 238 -9.14 12.90 20.60
C ALA A 238 -9.92 13.05 21.92
N GLU A 239 -10.17 14.29 22.34
CA GLU A 239 -10.88 14.55 23.61
C GLU A 239 -12.35 14.14 23.53
N LYS A 240 -13.00 14.38 22.40
CA LYS A 240 -14.42 14.06 22.20
C LYS A 240 -14.67 12.55 22.11
N VAL A 241 -13.82 11.84 21.37
CA VAL A 241 -14.00 10.42 21.05
C VAL A 241 -13.42 9.53 22.14
N HIS A 242 -12.20 9.84 22.59
CA HIS A 242 -11.45 8.98 23.51
C HIS A 242 -11.32 9.55 24.93
N GLY A 243 -11.71 10.80 25.16
CA GLY A 243 -11.47 11.47 26.45
C GLY A 243 -9.97 11.63 26.75
N LEU A 244 -9.15 11.73 25.70
CA LEU A 244 -7.69 11.80 25.76
C LEU A 244 -7.19 13.09 25.12
N ARG A 245 -6.12 13.65 25.71
CA ARG A 245 -5.36 14.76 25.11
C ARG A 245 -4.00 14.27 24.63
N TYR A 246 -3.71 14.45 23.34
CA TYR A 246 -2.43 14.06 22.74
C TYR A 246 -1.39 15.15 22.95
N MET A 247 -0.47 15.00 23.92
CA MET A 247 0.48 16.08 24.27
C MET A 247 1.80 15.99 23.52
N GLN A 248 2.18 14.79 23.09
CA GLN A 248 3.41 14.52 22.37
C GLN A 248 3.13 13.77 21.08
N LEU A 249 3.74 14.23 19.99
CA LEU A 249 3.66 13.61 18.68
C LEU A 249 5.06 13.16 18.25
N ILE A 250 5.18 11.89 17.91
CA ILE A 250 6.36 11.31 17.25
C ILE A 250 5.97 11.02 15.80
N ALA A 251 6.58 11.73 14.85
CA ALA A 251 6.31 11.57 13.42
C ALA A 251 7.61 11.74 12.63
N ASP A 252 7.61 11.28 11.37
CA ASP A 252 8.67 11.63 10.43
C ASP A 252 8.61 13.14 10.23
N GLY A 253 9.73 13.83 10.46
CA GLY A 253 9.76 15.26 10.78
C GLY A 253 9.48 16.20 9.59
N ASP A 254 8.32 16.07 8.96
CA ASP A 254 7.87 16.93 7.87
C ASP A 254 7.58 18.34 8.41
N SER A 255 8.30 19.32 7.88
CA SER A 255 8.24 20.72 8.32
C SER A 255 6.83 21.31 8.23
N SER A 256 6.00 20.79 7.31
CA SER A 256 4.62 21.24 7.11
C SER A 256 3.67 20.80 8.24
N VAL A 257 3.87 19.60 8.80
CA VAL A 257 3.10 19.08 9.94
C VAL A 257 3.38 19.95 11.15
N TYR A 258 4.66 20.11 11.50
CA TYR A 258 5.09 20.90 12.65
C TYR A 258 4.57 22.35 12.59
N ALA A 259 4.66 23.00 11.43
CA ALA A 259 4.21 24.38 11.25
C ALA A 259 2.69 24.55 11.48
N LYS A 260 1.86 23.60 11.01
CA LYS A 260 0.41 23.66 11.23
C LYS A 260 0.05 23.44 12.70
N PHE A 261 0.70 22.49 13.37
CA PHE A 261 0.48 22.24 14.80
C PHE A 261 0.83 23.47 15.65
N ARG A 262 2.00 24.08 15.40
CA ARG A 262 2.45 25.27 16.15
C ARG A 262 1.51 26.47 15.99
N LYS A 263 0.87 26.64 14.81
CA LYS A 263 -0.13 27.70 14.59
C LYS A 263 -1.44 27.46 15.31
N LYS A 264 -1.88 26.20 15.42
CA LYS A 264 -3.21 25.84 15.94
C LYS A 264 -3.22 25.57 17.44
N TYR A 265 -2.07 25.19 17.99
CA TYR A 265 -1.89 24.88 19.40
C TYR A 265 -0.67 25.64 19.96
N PRO A 266 -0.84 26.93 20.30
CA PRO A 266 0.29 27.84 20.55
C PRO A 266 1.07 27.56 21.86
N PHE A 267 0.58 26.75 22.79
CA PHE A 267 1.30 26.41 24.02
C PHE A 267 1.00 24.96 24.46
N GLY A 268 2.03 24.21 24.89
CA GLY A 268 1.91 22.91 25.57
C GLY A 268 2.29 21.66 24.78
N PHE A 269 2.32 21.68 23.44
CA PHE A 269 2.58 20.49 22.64
C PHE A 269 4.07 20.28 22.40
N LEU A 270 4.64 19.23 22.99
CA LEU A 270 6.00 18.79 22.72
C LEU A 270 5.99 17.85 21.51
N VAL A 271 6.10 18.42 20.31
CA VAL A 271 6.41 17.62 19.11
C VAL A 271 7.89 17.28 19.15
N ASN A 272 8.23 16.12 19.69
CA ASN A 272 9.56 15.57 19.59
C ASN A 272 9.75 15.00 18.19
N THR A 273 10.21 15.84 17.25
CA THR A 273 10.73 15.36 15.98
C THR A 273 12.06 14.66 16.24
N SER A 274 12.02 13.36 16.54
CA SER A 274 13.23 12.57 16.46
C SER A 274 13.60 12.44 14.99
N LYS A 275 14.42 13.38 14.47
CA LYS A 275 15.22 13.14 13.26
C LYS A 275 16.24 12.05 13.56
N LYS A 276 15.79 10.82 13.78
CA LYS A 276 16.68 9.69 13.55
C LYS A 276 16.93 9.75 12.05
N LYS A 277 18.16 10.12 11.65
CA LYS A 277 18.70 9.73 10.35
C LYS A 277 18.64 8.21 10.31
N THR A 278 17.49 7.63 9.99
CA THR A 278 17.45 6.27 9.47
C THR A 278 18.15 6.39 8.13
N SER A 279 19.44 6.07 8.12
CA SER A 279 20.03 5.56 6.91
C SER A 279 19.24 4.29 6.57
N THR A 280 18.14 4.43 5.85
CA THR A 280 17.61 3.35 5.01
C THR A 280 18.56 3.16 3.83
N ARG A 281 19.86 3.00 4.12
CA ARG A 281 20.70 2.12 3.34
C ARG A 281 20.13 0.75 3.68
N ASN A 282 19.20 0.30 2.85
CA ASN A 282 18.86 -1.10 2.70
C ASN A 282 20.16 -1.90 2.88
N ARG A 283 20.39 -2.49 4.06
CA ARG A 283 21.21 -3.70 4.19
C ARG A 283 20.43 -4.86 3.57
N ARG A 284 19.89 -4.67 2.37
CA ARG A 284 19.62 -5.78 1.45
C ARG A 284 20.98 -6.09 0.87
N ASN A 285 21.71 -6.97 1.56
CA ASN A 285 22.94 -7.53 1.05
C ASN A 285 22.60 -8.31 -0.23
N PRO A 286 22.92 -7.83 -1.45
CA PRO A 286 22.48 -8.46 -2.70
C PRO A 286 23.18 -9.81 -2.93
N ARG A 287 24.17 -10.15 -2.11
CA ARG A 287 25.04 -11.33 -2.30
C ARG A 287 24.43 -12.64 -1.80
N LYS A 288 23.32 -12.65 -1.05
CA LYS A 288 22.67 -13.91 -0.59
C LYS A 288 21.51 -14.40 -1.47
N ILE A 289 21.00 -13.61 -2.41
CA ILE A 289 19.93 -14.05 -3.35
C ILE A 289 20.52 -14.54 -4.69
N ALA A 290 21.78 -14.20 -5.01
CA ALA A 290 22.46 -14.66 -6.21
C ALA A 290 23.01 -16.10 -6.12
N VAL A 291 23.06 -16.70 -4.93
CA VAL A 291 23.58 -18.07 -4.73
C VAL A 291 22.49 -19.15 -4.92
N ALA A 292 21.20 -18.78 -4.87
CA ALA A 292 20.08 -19.72 -5.04
C ALA A 292 19.57 -19.86 -6.48
N LYS A 293 20.15 -19.14 -7.46
CA LYS A 293 19.74 -19.20 -8.89
C LYS A 293 20.79 -19.82 -9.84
N LYS A 294 21.86 -20.41 -9.30
CA LYS A 294 22.85 -21.19 -10.08
C LYS A 294 22.75 -22.67 -9.73
N LYS A 295 21.62 -23.31 -10.02
CA LYS A 295 21.51 -24.79 -10.08
C LYS A 295 20.26 -25.20 -10.88
N THR A 296 20.25 -24.83 -12.15
CA THR A 296 19.42 -25.50 -13.17
C THR A 296 20.01 -25.16 -14.53
N THR A 297 21.06 -25.89 -14.90
CA THR A 297 21.64 -25.88 -16.23
C THR A 297 20.76 -26.76 -17.11
N ILE A 298 19.97 -26.16 -18.01
CA ILE A 298 19.51 -26.84 -19.22
C ILE A 298 20.11 -26.07 -20.39
N ARG A 299 20.97 -26.78 -21.12
CA ARG A 299 21.57 -26.36 -22.38
C ARG A 299 20.46 -26.20 -23.43
N LYS A 300 20.48 -25.07 -24.16
CA LYS A 300 20.08 -25.06 -25.57
C LYS A 300 21.10 -24.24 -26.34
N ASP A 301 21.60 -24.90 -27.37
CA ASP A 301 22.66 -24.46 -28.24
C ASP A 301 22.25 -23.25 -29.09
N THR A 302 23.32 -22.55 -29.47
CA THR A 302 23.51 -21.56 -30.52
C THR A 302 22.42 -21.44 -31.59
N ASP A 303 22.04 -20.20 -31.88
CA ASP A 303 22.06 -19.71 -33.26
C ASP A 303 22.46 -18.23 -33.32
N ASN A 304 23.46 -17.97 -34.15
CA ASN A 304 24.08 -16.68 -34.43
C ASN A 304 23.21 -15.89 -35.40
N SER A 305 22.79 -14.68 -35.03
CA SER A 305 22.53 -13.63 -36.01
C SER A 305 22.94 -12.27 -35.47
N THR A 306 24.10 -11.85 -35.96
CA THR A 306 24.80 -10.59 -35.73
C THR A 306 23.95 -9.39 -36.15
N THR A 307 23.62 -8.48 -35.23
CA THR A 307 23.34 -7.09 -35.57
C THR A 307 23.95 -6.15 -34.52
N ASN A 308 24.70 -5.18 -35.02
CA ASN A 308 25.62 -4.30 -34.32
C ASN A 308 24.96 -3.47 -33.20
N LYS A 309 25.38 -3.68 -31.94
CA LYS A 309 25.21 -2.71 -30.86
C LYS A 309 26.52 -1.96 -30.64
N LYS A 310 26.50 -0.66 -30.95
CA LYS A 310 27.51 0.32 -30.51
C LYS A 310 27.78 0.12 -29.02
N GLN A 311 29.00 -0.25 -28.66
CA GLN A 311 29.51 -0.15 -27.29
C GLN A 311 29.60 1.34 -26.94
N SER A 312 28.70 1.82 -26.07
CA SER A 312 28.99 3.01 -25.26
C SER A 312 29.41 2.54 -23.87
N SER A 313 30.65 2.81 -23.53
CA SER A 313 31.24 2.52 -22.23
C SER A 313 30.54 3.36 -21.15
N LYS A 314 29.71 2.75 -20.31
CA LYS A 314 29.22 3.35 -19.06
C LYS A 314 30.39 3.40 -18.06
N CYS A 315 31.10 4.52 -18.02
CA CYS A 315 31.92 4.86 -16.86
C CYS A 315 30.99 5.37 -15.76
N SER A 316 31.02 4.77 -14.58
CA SER A 316 30.31 5.29 -13.41
C SER A 316 31.03 6.53 -12.90
N ASN A 317 30.48 7.71 -13.15
CA ASN A 317 31.06 8.94 -12.60
C ASN A 317 30.96 8.92 -11.07
N THR A 318 32.12 9.03 -10.41
CA THR A 318 32.25 9.20 -8.96
C THR A 318 31.55 10.49 -8.53
N LYS A 319 30.81 10.46 -7.43
CA LYS A 319 30.09 11.63 -6.90
C LYS A 319 30.91 12.36 -5.85
N PHE A 320 30.98 13.68 -5.97
CA PHE A 320 31.75 14.56 -5.10
C PHE A 320 30.86 15.43 -4.22
N VAL A 321 29.72 15.90 -4.73
CA VAL A 321 28.82 16.81 -3.99
C VAL A 321 28.30 16.17 -2.70
N GLY A 322 28.47 16.88 -1.58
CA GLY A 322 28.07 16.46 -0.24
C GLY A 322 29.08 15.53 0.46
N ARG A 323 30.24 15.26 -0.14
CA ARG A 323 31.31 14.46 0.48
C ARG A 323 32.34 15.35 1.17
N ARG A 324 33.00 14.76 2.17
CA ARG A 324 34.12 15.38 2.88
C ARG A 324 35.42 14.90 2.24
N ILE A 325 36.31 15.83 1.93
CA ILE A 325 37.55 15.56 1.19
C ILE A 325 38.79 16.08 1.92
N LYS A 326 39.90 15.39 1.71
CA LYS A 326 41.26 15.92 1.85
C LYS A 326 41.72 16.38 0.49
N HIS A 327 42.16 17.62 0.37
CA HIS A 327 42.65 18.21 -0.87
C HIS A 327 44.06 18.77 -0.66
N LYS A 328 45.01 18.29 -1.47
CA LYS A 328 46.41 18.74 -1.46
C LYS A 328 46.54 20.05 -2.24
N TRP A 329 47.17 21.04 -1.63
CA TRP A 329 47.52 22.33 -2.22
C TRP A 329 49.03 22.59 -2.09
N MET A 330 49.59 23.34 -3.02
CA MET A 330 50.97 23.83 -2.97
C MET A 330 50.99 25.24 -2.38
N VAL A 331 51.68 25.42 -1.25
CA VAL A 331 51.85 26.73 -0.61
C VAL A 331 53.33 26.92 -0.29
N ASN A 332 53.96 27.96 -0.83
CA ASN A 332 55.38 28.27 -0.62
C ASN A 332 56.33 27.09 -0.90
N GLU A 333 56.10 26.36 -2.00
CA GLU A 333 56.88 25.17 -2.41
C GLU A 333 56.74 23.93 -1.48
N GLU A 334 55.85 23.98 -0.49
CA GLU A 334 55.48 22.84 0.36
C GLU A 334 54.08 22.31 0.03
N GLU A 335 53.92 20.98 0.06
CA GLU A 335 52.64 20.30 -0.14
C GLU A 335 51.86 20.21 1.17
N ILE A 336 50.72 20.90 1.26
CA ILE A 336 49.87 20.94 2.44
C ILE A 336 48.50 20.35 2.12
N TRP A 337 47.95 19.56 3.05
CA TRP A 337 46.62 18.98 2.94
C TRP A 337 45.59 19.81 3.70
N TYR A 338 44.50 20.14 3.02
CA TYR A 338 43.35 20.85 3.58
C TYR A 338 42.14 19.91 3.62
N GLU A 339 41.37 19.96 4.71
CA GLU A 339 40.11 19.23 4.84
C GLU A 339 38.94 20.15 4.52
N GLY A 340 37.92 19.66 3.81
CA GLY A 340 36.78 20.48 3.43
C GLY A 340 35.57 19.67 2.98
N THR A 341 34.46 20.37 2.75
CA THR A 341 33.21 19.79 2.27
C THR A 341 32.85 20.36 0.90
N VAL A 342 32.56 19.47 -0.05
CA VAL A 342 32.07 19.86 -1.38
C VAL A 342 30.59 20.20 -1.28
N LEU A 343 30.23 21.47 -1.45
CA LEU A 343 28.89 21.98 -1.25
C LEU A 343 28.00 21.75 -2.49
N ALA A 344 28.50 22.10 -3.68
CA ALA A 344 27.77 22.01 -4.93
C ALA A 344 28.71 21.92 -6.14
N ALA A 345 28.20 21.42 -7.27
CA ALA A 345 28.80 21.65 -8.58
C ALA A 345 28.22 22.96 -9.14
N VAL A 346 29.06 23.98 -9.32
CA VAL A 346 28.68 25.32 -9.77
C VAL A 346 28.44 25.31 -11.27
N THR A 347 29.28 24.59 -12.02
CA THR A 347 29.16 24.40 -13.46
C THR A 347 29.40 22.92 -13.81
N GLY A 348 28.65 22.40 -14.80
CA GLY A 348 28.70 20.98 -15.17
C GLY A 348 27.90 20.04 -14.27
N LYS A 349 27.95 18.72 -14.53
CA LYS A 349 27.34 17.70 -13.65
C LYS A 349 28.36 17.10 -12.71
N ASP A 350 27.91 16.76 -11.49
CA ASP A 350 28.72 16.04 -10.49
C ASP A 350 29.39 14.79 -11.08
N GLY A 351 30.71 14.75 -10.98
CA GLY A 351 31.59 13.72 -11.55
C GLY A 351 31.99 13.91 -13.02
N GLU A 352 31.67 15.04 -13.66
CA GLU A 352 32.21 15.41 -14.98
C GLU A 352 33.59 16.05 -14.85
N ARG A 353 34.46 15.78 -15.84
CA ARG A 353 35.88 16.20 -15.86
C ARG A 353 36.06 17.72 -15.79
N LEU A 354 35.18 18.48 -16.42
CA LEU A 354 35.24 19.94 -16.51
C LEU A 354 34.26 20.62 -15.54
N ALA A 355 33.72 19.88 -14.56
CA ALA A 355 32.83 20.47 -13.56
C ALA A 355 33.64 21.30 -12.55
N GLU A 356 33.10 22.45 -12.19
CA GLU A 356 33.64 23.32 -11.14
C GLU A 356 32.84 23.11 -9.86
N TYR A 357 33.52 23.07 -8.72
CA TYR A 357 32.92 22.74 -7.44
C TYR A 357 33.09 23.88 -6.45
N ASP A 358 32.04 24.15 -5.69
CA ASP A 358 32.08 25.04 -4.54
C ASP A 358 32.47 24.23 -3.30
N ILE A 359 33.59 24.58 -2.67
CA ILE A 359 34.19 23.83 -1.58
C ILE A 359 34.46 24.76 -0.40
N LEU A 360 34.00 24.37 0.78
CA LEU A 360 34.31 25.06 2.04
C LEU A 360 35.38 24.26 2.78
N TYR A 361 36.57 24.83 2.94
CA TYR A 361 37.65 24.25 3.75
C TYR A 361 37.46 24.56 5.23
N ASP A 362 37.89 23.64 6.08
CA ASP A 362 37.83 23.79 7.52
C ASP A 362 38.77 24.93 7.97
N GLY A 363 38.21 25.93 8.66
CA GLY A 363 38.95 27.10 9.14
C GLY A 363 38.86 28.35 8.26
N GLU A 364 38.22 28.24 7.08
CA GLU A 364 37.97 29.37 6.18
C GLU A 364 36.54 29.92 6.37
N ASP A 365 36.39 31.24 6.37
CA ASP A 365 35.10 31.93 6.54
C ASP A 365 34.24 31.95 5.26
N SER A 366 34.81 31.54 4.12
CA SER A 366 34.14 31.55 2.83
C SER A 366 34.54 30.34 1.98
N SER A 367 33.63 29.90 1.10
CA SER A 367 33.89 28.81 0.18
C SER A 367 34.64 29.32 -1.06
N CYS A 368 35.38 28.42 -1.70
CA CYS A 368 36.13 28.69 -2.92
C CYS A 368 35.65 27.81 -4.07
N ILE A 369 35.75 28.34 -5.29
CA ILE A 369 35.46 27.58 -6.51
C ILE A 369 36.74 26.86 -6.95
N VAL A 370 36.64 25.55 -7.08
CA VAL A 370 37.73 24.65 -7.47
C VAL A 370 37.39 23.98 -8.79
N ASN A 371 38.29 24.15 -9.75
CA ASN A 371 38.23 23.52 -11.06
C ASN A 371 39.05 22.22 -11.04
N HIS A 372 38.79 21.30 -11.96
CA HIS A 372 39.59 20.08 -12.11
C HIS A 372 39.60 19.09 -10.92
N LEU A 373 38.69 19.24 -9.95
CA LEU A 373 38.58 18.35 -8.78
C LEU A 373 38.50 16.85 -9.13
N VAL A 374 37.90 16.52 -10.27
CA VAL A 374 37.79 15.14 -10.77
C VAL A 374 39.14 14.60 -11.27
N GLU A 375 40.01 15.46 -11.80
CA GLU A 375 41.39 15.13 -12.18
C GLU A 375 42.27 15.01 -10.93
N ASP A 376 42.14 15.94 -9.98
CA ASP A 376 42.86 15.88 -8.70
C ASP A 376 42.55 14.60 -7.92
N PHE A 377 41.32 14.09 -8.02
CA PHE A 377 40.94 12.80 -7.46
C PHE A 377 41.59 11.61 -8.18
N ARG A 378 41.82 11.70 -9.50
CA ARG A 378 42.51 10.65 -10.26
C ARG A 378 44.01 10.62 -9.96
N ASP A 379 44.58 11.80 -9.74
CA ASP A 379 46.01 11.96 -9.46
C ASP A 379 46.33 11.83 -7.95
N SER A 380 45.33 11.42 -7.15
CA SER A 380 45.43 11.19 -5.69
C SER A 380 45.74 12.45 -4.87
N SER A 381 45.59 13.64 -5.46
CA SER A 381 45.64 14.95 -4.80
C SER A 381 44.34 15.27 -4.03
N VAL A 382 43.26 14.54 -4.31
CA VAL A 382 42.01 14.58 -3.54
C VAL A 382 41.64 13.18 -3.03
N GLN A 383 41.28 13.07 -1.75
CA GLN A 383 40.86 11.83 -1.12
C GLN A 383 39.56 12.02 -0.35
N PHE A 384 38.65 11.03 -0.40
CA PHE A 384 37.43 11.05 0.42
C PHE A 384 37.73 10.64 1.86
N ILE A 385 37.32 11.48 2.81
CA ILE A 385 37.45 11.19 4.25
C ILE A 385 36.31 10.30 4.74
N ASP A 386 35.16 10.33 4.04
CA ASP A 386 33.91 9.68 4.45
C ASP A 386 33.75 8.24 3.93
N LEU A 387 34.86 7.53 3.67
CA LEU A 387 34.87 6.12 3.22
C LEU A 387 35.14 5.13 4.35
#